data_AF-A0A7Y2C1D4-F1
#
_entry.id   AF-A0A7Y2C1D4-F1
#
_cell.length_a   1.000
_cell.length_b   1.000
_cell.length_c   1.000
_cell.angle_alpha   90.00
_cell.angle_beta   90.00
_cell.angle_gamma   90.00
#
_symmetry.space_group_name_H-M   'P 1'
#
loop_
_entity.id
_entity.type
_entity.pdbx_description
1 polymer ?
#
loop_
_entity_poly.entity_id
_entity_poly.type
_entity_poly.pdbx_seq_one_letter_code
_entity_poly.pdbx_strand_id
1 'polypeptide(L)'
;MKVFYLLFLIPILFSCVEGSEKTMIASPDGLNKVVFNLSEAGEPMYQIVHRSEVIIDYSTFGFDLQDAPLINKGFKVIGSSAKEISENWEQPWGEQRTVANNCSELIVHLQEENSPHRRMNIQFRVFDDGVGFRYALLAQEEIDSVAILDEKTEFRLTGDHTAWWIPGDWDIYEHLYSTSKVSEIDALSKRGHTNLAQTTIPHNAVNTPVTLRTKSGLHIAIHEANLTDYAGMTLKVDPEKLILKSGLVGSGNQDYKVKRALPFTTPWRTIQIGEKA
;
A
#
# COMPACT_ATOMS: atom_id res chain seq x y z
N MET A 1 32.28 -52.26 47.56
CA MET A 1 30.94 -52.01 47.02
C MET A 1 30.99 -50.73 46.19
N LYS A 2 30.89 -50.82 44.86
CA LYS A 2 30.89 -49.65 43.96
C LYS A 2 29.44 -49.27 43.66
N VAL A 3 29.04 -48.06 44.05
CA VAL A 3 27.70 -47.51 43.85
C VAL A 3 27.65 -46.88 42.46
N PHE A 4 26.71 -47.32 41.62
CA PHE A 4 26.44 -46.75 40.30
C PHE A 4 25.30 -45.74 40.42
N TYR A 5 25.55 -44.47 40.09
CA TYR A 5 24.52 -43.45 39.98
C TYR A 5 23.94 -43.48 38.56
N LEU A 6 22.64 -43.76 38.45
CA LEU A 6 21.89 -43.73 37.20
C LEU A 6 21.38 -42.29 36.98
N LEU A 7 21.96 -41.57 36.01
CA LEU A 7 21.52 -40.23 35.64
C LEU A 7 20.26 -40.33 34.77
N PHE A 8 19.12 -39.85 35.29
CA PHE A 8 17.85 -39.83 34.58
C PHE A 8 17.79 -38.57 33.68
N LEU A 9 17.85 -38.75 32.36
CA LEU A 9 17.76 -37.65 31.40
C LEU A 9 16.27 -37.33 31.17
N ILE A 10 15.82 -36.15 31.60
CA ILE A 10 14.47 -35.64 31.36
C ILE A 10 14.43 -35.00 29.96
N PRO A 11 13.59 -35.47 29.01
CA PRO A 11 13.44 -34.82 27.72
C PRO A 11 12.59 -33.55 27.90
N ILE A 12 13.20 -32.39 27.62
CA ILE A 12 12.51 -31.10 27.55
C ILE A 12 11.80 -31.04 26.19
N LEU A 13 10.49 -31.21 26.19
CA LEU A 13 9.65 -30.97 25.02
C LEU A 13 9.55 -29.46 24.79
N PHE A 14 10.36 -28.93 23.86
CA PHE A 14 10.15 -27.59 23.31
C PHE A 14 8.91 -27.61 22.43
N SER A 15 7.79 -27.10 22.96
CA SER A 15 6.62 -26.77 22.16
C SER A 15 6.97 -25.59 21.26
N CYS A 16 7.08 -25.82 19.94
CA CYS A 16 7.13 -24.72 18.98
C CYS A 16 5.78 -24.00 19.05
N VAL A 17 5.80 -22.77 19.54
CA VAL A 17 4.71 -21.82 19.32
C VAL A 17 4.74 -21.51 17.82
N GLU A 18 3.70 -21.91 17.09
CA GLU A 18 3.43 -21.45 15.72
C GLU A 18 3.22 -19.93 15.79
N GLY A 19 4.30 -19.17 15.61
CA GLY A 19 4.23 -17.73 15.40
C GLY A 19 3.63 -17.46 14.02
N SER A 20 2.80 -16.43 13.90
CA SER A 20 2.21 -16.03 12.61
C SER A 20 3.31 -15.95 11.53
N GLU A 21 3.17 -16.71 10.45
CA GLU A 21 4.17 -16.74 9.37
C GLU A 21 4.30 -15.34 8.75
N LYS A 22 5.40 -14.65 9.07
CA LYS A 22 5.77 -13.41 8.39
C LYS A 22 6.21 -13.76 6.97
N THR A 23 5.56 -13.15 5.99
CA THR A 23 5.94 -13.32 4.57
C THR A 23 6.78 -12.12 4.16
N MET A 24 7.95 -12.35 3.55
CA MET A 24 8.83 -11.25 3.11
C MET A 24 9.36 -11.48 1.70
N ILE A 25 9.63 -10.39 0.99
CA ILE A 25 10.25 -10.41 -0.34
C ILE A 25 11.20 -9.21 -0.46
N ALA A 26 12.32 -9.38 -1.15
CA ALA A 26 13.33 -8.34 -1.36
C ALA A 26 13.44 -7.98 -2.84
N SER A 27 13.97 -6.79 -3.16
CA SER A 27 14.39 -6.41 -4.50
C SER A 27 15.53 -7.31 -4.99
N PRO A 28 15.79 -7.36 -6.31
CA PRO A 28 16.95 -8.05 -6.89
C PRO A 28 18.30 -7.69 -6.22
N ASP A 29 18.53 -6.42 -5.89
CA ASP A 29 19.74 -5.97 -5.18
C ASP A 29 19.70 -6.18 -3.65
N GLY A 30 18.55 -6.60 -3.13
CA GLY A 30 18.31 -6.85 -1.71
C GLY A 30 18.18 -5.60 -0.83
N LEU A 31 18.21 -4.39 -1.40
CA LEU A 31 18.14 -3.13 -0.65
C LEU A 31 16.71 -2.80 -0.22
N ASN A 32 15.71 -3.00 -1.08
CA ASN A 32 14.30 -2.80 -0.73
C ASN A 32 13.69 -4.12 -0.27
N LYS A 33 12.90 -4.08 0.80
CA LYS A 33 12.20 -5.25 1.34
C LYS A 33 10.77 -4.89 1.70
N VAL A 34 9.85 -5.77 1.35
CA VAL A 34 8.47 -5.75 1.84
C VAL A 34 8.31 -6.85 2.87
N VAL A 35 7.76 -6.50 4.02
CA VAL A 35 7.35 -7.44 5.05
C VAL A 35 5.83 -7.39 5.14
N PHE A 36 5.17 -8.52 4.93
CA PHE A 36 3.74 -8.70 5.09
C PHE A 36 3.45 -9.54 6.32
N ASN A 37 2.42 -9.16 7.07
CA ASN A 37 1.87 -9.95 8.16
C ASN A 37 0.39 -9.63 8.41
N LEU A 38 -0.23 -10.44 9.25
CA LEU A 38 -1.52 -10.14 9.86
C LEU A 38 -1.32 -9.62 11.28
N SER A 39 -2.18 -8.71 11.74
CA SER A 39 -2.30 -8.39 13.16
C SER A 39 -2.99 -9.54 13.91
N GLU A 40 -3.04 -9.47 15.25
CA GLU A 40 -3.79 -10.43 16.06
C GLU A 40 -5.29 -10.48 15.69
N ALA A 41 -5.83 -9.38 15.17
CA ALA A 41 -7.21 -9.30 14.69
C ALA A 41 -7.39 -9.74 13.22
N GLY A 42 -6.33 -10.25 12.57
CA GLY A 42 -6.36 -10.64 11.16
C GLY A 42 -6.40 -9.45 10.19
N GLU A 43 -5.94 -8.27 10.59
CA GLU A 43 -5.79 -7.12 9.70
C GLU A 43 -4.51 -7.28 8.86
N PRO A 44 -4.60 -7.25 7.51
CA PRO A 44 -3.44 -7.31 6.64
C PRO A 44 -2.62 -6.02 6.74
N MET A 45 -1.32 -6.18 6.99
CA MET A 45 -0.38 -5.09 7.16
C MET A 45 0.87 -5.32 6.33
N TYR A 46 1.50 -4.23 5.91
CA TYR A 46 2.81 -4.25 5.29
C TYR A 46 3.74 -3.20 5.90
N GLN A 47 5.04 -3.48 5.81
CA GLN A 47 6.12 -2.56 6.11
C GLN A 47 7.09 -2.56 4.92
N ILE A 48 7.66 -1.40 4.58
CA ILE A 48 8.73 -1.28 3.59
C ILE A 48 10.02 -0.83 4.29
N VAL A 49 11.09 -1.56 4.01
CA VAL A 49 12.43 -1.31 4.54
C VAL A 49 13.37 -1.02 3.37
N HIS A 50 14.14 0.05 3.46
CA HIS A 50 15.26 0.33 2.57
C HIS A 50 16.57 0.17 3.36
N ARG A 51 17.43 -0.76 2.95
CA ARG A 51 18.62 -1.24 3.67
C ARG A 51 18.26 -1.73 5.08
N SER A 52 18.47 -0.88 6.08
CA SER A 52 18.19 -1.12 7.50
C SER A 52 17.21 -0.09 8.08
N GLU A 53 16.70 0.84 7.28
CA GLU A 53 15.76 1.88 7.69
C GLU A 53 14.34 1.49 7.28
N VAL A 54 13.39 1.56 8.21
CA VAL A 54 11.96 1.48 7.89
C VAL A 54 11.55 2.80 7.24
N ILE A 55 10.97 2.72 6.05
CA ILE A 55 10.55 3.92 5.30
C ILE A 55 9.03 4.08 5.27
N ILE A 56 8.30 2.95 5.26
CA ILE A 56 6.86 2.88 5.49
C ILE A 56 6.68 1.90 6.63
N ASP A 57 6.21 2.38 7.77
CA ASP A 57 5.91 1.53 8.92
C ASP A 57 4.59 0.77 8.71
N TYR A 58 4.25 -0.14 9.62
CA TYR A 58 3.07 -0.99 9.51
C TYR A 58 1.82 -0.19 9.11
N SER A 59 1.40 -0.47 7.88
CA SER A 59 0.34 0.19 7.17
C SER A 59 -0.67 -0.85 6.71
N THR A 60 -1.94 -0.50 6.79
CA THR A 60 -3.04 -1.45 6.61
C THR A 60 -3.61 -1.38 5.21
N PHE A 61 -4.38 -2.41 4.86
CA PHE A 61 -5.11 -2.51 3.62
C PHE A 61 -6.61 -2.63 3.90
N GLY A 62 -7.46 -2.17 2.98
CA GLY A 62 -8.88 -2.51 3.05
C GLY A 62 -9.79 -1.74 2.10
N PHE A 63 -11.08 -2.09 2.14
CA PHE A 63 -12.13 -1.43 1.38
C PHE A 63 -13.35 -1.15 2.24
N ASP A 64 -13.87 0.05 2.09
CA ASP A 64 -15.23 0.42 2.47
C ASP A 64 -16.17 0.12 1.31
N LEU A 65 -17.17 -0.72 1.56
CA LEU A 65 -18.10 -1.15 0.54
C LEU A 65 -19.48 -0.58 0.82
N GLN A 66 -20.20 -0.24 -0.24
CA GLN A 66 -21.61 0.02 -0.15
C GLN A 66 -22.35 -1.30 0.10
N ASP A 67 -23.28 -1.28 1.06
CA ASP A 67 -24.16 -2.40 1.39
C ASP A 67 -23.48 -3.74 1.76
N ALA A 68 -22.21 -3.70 2.18
CA ALA A 68 -21.47 -4.87 2.64
C ALA A 68 -20.53 -4.53 3.80
N PRO A 69 -20.17 -5.50 4.66
CA PRO A 69 -19.19 -5.28 5.72
C PRO A 69 -17.84 -4.81 5.17
N LEU A 70 -17.14 -3.98 5.94
CA LEU A 70 -15.78 -3.54 5.66
C LEU A 70 -14.86 -4.73 5.36
N ILE A 71 -14.02 -4.61 4.34
CA ILE A 71 -12.94 -5.56 4.07
C ILE A 71 -11.68 -4.99 4.73
N ASN A 72 -11.34 -5.40 5.95
CA ASN A 72 -10.13 -4.90 6.61
C ASN A 72 -9.51 -5.81 7.67
N LYS A 73 -10.20 -6.84 8.17
CA LYS A 73 -9.69 -7.69 9.25
C LYS A 73 -10.36 -9.05 9.25
N GLY A 74 -9.93 -9.94 10.15
CA GLY A 74 -10.43 -11.31 10.23
C GLY A 74 -10.01 -12.15 9.03
N PHE A 75 -8.86 -11.84 8.43
CA PHE A 75 -8.25 -12.66 7.39
C PHE A 75 -7.37 -13.74 8.00
N LYS A 76 -7.23 -14.83 7.26
CA LYS A 76 -6.11 -15.76 7.36
C LYS A 76 -5.33 -15.79 6.05
N VAL A 77 -4.03 -16.06 6.14
CA VAL A 77 -3.21 -16.38 4.98
C VAL A 77 -3.50 -17.83 4.59
N ILE A 78 -3.96 -18.05 3.36
CA ILE A 78 -4.24 -19.39 2.82
C ILE A 78 -3.12 -19.89 1.89
N GLY A 79 -2.14 -19.04 1.61
CA GLY A 79 -0.95 -19.37 0.83
C GLY A 79 -0.23 -18.11 0.34
N SER A 80 0.94 -18.31 -0.25
CA SER A 80 1.65 -17.27 -0.99
C SER A 80 2.43 -17.87 -2.17
N SER A 81 2.75 -17.04 -3.15
CA SER A 81 3.62 -17.41 -4.27
C SER A 81 4.59 -16.28 -4.58
N ALA A 82 5.82 -16.64 -4.95
CA ALA A 82 6.85 -15.69 -5.31
C ALA A 82 7.54 -16.09 -6.61
N LYS A 83 7.98 -15.10 -7.38
CA LYS A 83 8.80 -15.29 -8.58
C LYS A 83 9.67 -14.06 -8.86
N GLU A 84 10.71 -14.26 -9.65
CA GLU A 84 11.47 -13.16 -10.24
C GLU A 84 10.93 -12.84 -11.63
N ILE A 85 10.96 -11.55 -11.98
CA ILE A 85 10.64 -11.04 -13.31
C ILE A 85 11.89 -10.30 -13.78
N SER A 86 12.42 -10.69 -14.94
CA SER A 86 13.56 -10.03 -15.57
C SER A 86 13.36 -10.06 -17.08
N GLU A 87 12.86 -8.96 -17.62
CA GLU A 87 12.56 -8.81 -19.04
C GLU A 87 12.83 -7.37 -19.50
N ASN A 88 12.95 -7.17 -20.81
CA ASN A 88 13.05 -5.85 -21.42
C ASN A 88 11.91 -5.65 -22.41
N TRP A 89 11.43 -4.42 -22.52
CA TRP A 89 10.42 -4.05 -23.51
C TRP A 89 10.78 -2.72 -24.18
N GLU A 90 10.31 -2.53 -25.42
CA GLU A 90 10.56 -1.30 -26.18
C GLU A 90 9.35 -0.36 -26.13
N GLN A 91 9.63 0.92 -25.88
CA GLN A 91 8.63 1.99 -25.96
C GLN A 91 8.51 2.51 -27.41
N PRO A 92 7.29 2.70 -27.94
CA PRO A 92 7.11 3.37 -29.23
C PRO A 92 7.54 4.85 -29.18
N TRP A 93 7.49 5.46 -27.99
CA TRP A 93 7.91 6.83 -27.68
C TRP A 93 8.17 6.92 -26.17
N GLY A 94 9.15 7.73 -25.76
CA GLY A 94 9.47 7.95 -24.35
C GLY A 94 10.91 8.43 -24.13
N GLU A 95 11.29 8.57 -22.86
CA GLU A 95 12.61 9.06 -22.45
C GLU A 95 13.74 8.07 -22.75
N GLN A 96 13.40 6.79 -22.91
CA GLN A 96 14.31 5.70 -23.24
C GLN A 96 13.62 4.71 -24.20
N ARG A 97 14.36 4.17 -25.15
CA ARG A 97 13.83 3.21 -26.13
C ARG A 97 13.52 1.84 -25.51
N THR A 98 14.42 1.34 -24.67
CA THR A 98 14.31 0.01 -24.04
C THR A 98 14.24 0.19 -22.53
N VAL A 99 13.26 -0.44 -21.89
CA VAL A 99 13.06 -0.39 -20.44
C VAL A 99 13.24 -1.78 -19.85
N ALA A 100 14.06 -1.87 -18.81
CA ALA A 100 14.19 -3.08 -18.00
C ALA A 100 13.05 -3.18 -16.99
N ASN A 101 12.37 -4.32 -16.98
CA ASN A 101 11.41 -4.72 -15.95
C ASN A 101 12.06 -5.83 -15.12
N ASN A 102 12.73 -5.43 -14.03
CA ASN A 102 13.47 -6.33 -13.15
C ASN A 102 12.97 -6.19 -11.71
N CYS A 103 12.23 -7.18 -11.21
CA CYS A 103 11.69 -7.17 -9.85
C CYS A 103 11.43 -8.56 -9.31
N SER A 104 11.32 -8.65 -7.99
CA SER A 104 10.74 -9.81 -7.32
C SER A 104 9.25 -9.57 -7.07
N GLU A 105 8.41 -10.53 -7.43
CA GLU A 105 6.96 -10.50 -7.24
C GLU A 105 6.57 -11.46 -6.11
N LEU A 106 5.67 -10.99 -5.23
CA LEU A 106 5.03 -11.78 -4.17
C LEU A 106 3.52 -11.61 -4.27
N ILE A 107 2.78 -12.71 -4.27
CA ILE A 107 1.31 -12.71 -4.15
C ILE A 107 0.95 -13.41 -2.85
N VAL A 108 0.31 -12.67 -1.94
CA VAL A 108 -0.26 -13.21 -0.71
C VAL A 108 -1.73 -13.50 -0.93
N HIS A 109 -2.17 -14.72 -0.61
CA HIS A 109 -3.55 -15.16 -0.73
C HIS A 109 -4.24 -15.07 0.62
N LEU A 110 -5.28 -14.23 0.71
CA LEU A 110 -6.04 -13.99 1.92
C LEU A 110 -7.48 -14.47 1.76
N GLN A 111 -8.05 -14.98 2.84
CA GLN A 111 -9.47 -15.30 2.94
C GLN A 111 -10.01 -14.86 4.29
N GLU A 112 -11.18 -14.24 4.31
CA GLU A 112 -11.89 -13.95 5.55
C GLU A 112 -12.29 -15.26 6.26
N GLU A 113 -12.03 -15.34 7.56
CA GLU A 113 -12.34 -16.51 8.36
C GLU A 113 -13.83 -16.68 8.60
N ASN A 114 -14.57 -15.57 8.63
CA ASN A 114 -16.01 -15.56 8.82
C ASN A 114 -16.75 -15.26 7.52
N SER A 115 -18.04 -15.60 7.47
CA SER A 115 -18.93 -15.22 6.38
C SER A 115 -18.80 -13.71 6.09
N PRO A 116 -18.72 -13.28 4.82
CA PRO A 116 -18.97 -14.06 3.60
C PRO A 116 -17.75 -14.81 3.02
N HIS A 117 -16.67 -14.99 3.80
CA HIS A 117 -15.45 -15.70 3.38
C HIS A 117 -14.78 -15.10 2.13
N ARG A 118 -14.79 -13.75 2.03
CA ARG A 118 -14.24 -13.08 0.85
C ARG A 118 -12.77 -13.40 0.67
N ARG A 119 -12.39 -13.73 -0.55
CA ARG A 119 -11.01 -13.95 -0.98
C ARG A 119 -10.41 -12.72 -1.64
N MET A 120 -9.25 -12.31 -1.15
CA MET A 120 -8.49 -11.16 -1.65
C MET A 120 -7.02 -11.54 -1.74
N ASN A 121 -6.36 -11.17 -2.83
CA ASN A 121 -4.92 -11.25 -2.92
C ASN A 121 -4.30 -9.86 -2.79
N ILE A 122 -3.09 -9.81 -2.25
CA ILE A 122 -2.23 -8.63 -2.33
C ILE A 122 -1.00 -9.02 -3.13
N GLN A 123 -0.80 -8.34 -4.25
CA GLN A 123 0.33 -8.54 -5.15
C GLN A 123 1.33 -7.42 -4.93
N PHE A 124 2.57 -7.76 -4.59
CA PHE A 124 3.71 -6.86 -4.49
C PHE A 124 4.68 -7.12 -5.63
N ARG A 125 5.28 -6.05 -6.15
CA ARG A 125 6.48 -6.07 -6.99
C ARG A 125 7.52 -5.17 -6.35
N VAL A 126 8.70 -5.71 -6.09
CA VAL A 126 9.79 -5.02 -5.39
C VAL A 126 10.95 -4.86 -6.37
N PHE A 127 11.21 -3.61 -6.72
CA PHE A 127 12.26 -3.15 -7.63
C PHE A 127 13.41 -2.58 -6.79
N ASP A 128 14.59 -2.42 -7.41
CA ASP A 128 15.76 -1.81 -6.75
C ASP A 128 15.53 -0.33 -6.40
N ASP A 129 14.60 0.34 -7.09
CA ASP A 129 14.24 1.75 -6.93
C ASP A 129 12.82 1.98 -6.38
N GLY A 130 12.13 0.93 -5.94
CA GLY A 130 10.80 1.11 -5.36
C GLY A 130 9.99 -0.16 -5.16
N VAL A 131 8.74 0.05 -4.72
CA VAL A 131 7.76 -1.01 -4.48
C VAL A 131 6.45 -0.62 -5.16
N GLY A 132 5.83 -1.56 -5.87
CA GLY A 132 4.45 -1.46 -6.31
C GLY A 132 3.60 -2.52 -5.63
N PHE A 133 2.38 -2.20 -5.21
CA PHE A 133 1.40 -3.21 -4.81
C PHE A 133 0.00 -2.92 -5.32
N ARG A 134 -0.82 -3.95 -5.41
CA ARG A 134 -2.25 -3.83 -5.72
C ARG A 134 -3.06 -4.94 -5.08
N TYR A 135 -4.36 -4.70 -4.99
CA TYR A 135 -5.33 -5.70 -4.59
C TYR A 135 -5.82 -6.51 -5.79
N ALA A 136 -6.18 -7.76 -5.54
CA ALA A 136 -7.07 -8.52 -6.42
C ALA A 136 -8.23 -9.07 -5.59
N LEU A 137 -9.44 -8.57 -5.81
CA LEU A 137 -10.64 -9.17 -5.24
C LEU A 137 -11.08 -10.30 -6.17
N LEU A 138 -11.10 -11.52 -5.64
CA LEU A 138 -11.40 -12.71 -6.43
C LEU A 138 -12.90 -12.94 -6.58
N ALA A 139 -13.27 -13.90 -7.43
CA ALA A 139 -14.65 -14.36 -7.53
C ALA A 139 -15.11 -14.94 -6.17
N GLN A 140 -16.29 -14.51 -5.73
CA GLN A 140 -16.97 -14.99 -4.53
C GLN A 140 -18.30 -15.62 -4.92
N GLU A 141 -18.80 -16.54 -4.10
CA GLU A 141 -20.13 -17.08 -4.28
C GLU A 141 -21.17 -15.98 -4.02
N GLU A 142 -22.19 -15.87 -4.86
CA GLU A 142 -23.31 -14.92 -4.73
C GLU A 142 -22.96 -13.42 -4.77
N ILE A 143 -21.70 -13.04 -5.07
CA ILE A 143 -21.29 -11.64 -5.23
C ILE A 143 -20.70 -11.46 -6.63
N ASP A 144 -21.48 -10.86 -7.52
CA ASP A 144 -21.05 -10.57 -8.90
C ASP A 144 -20.31 -9.24 -9.03
N SER A 145 -20.57 -8.29 -8.14
CA SER A 145 -19.96 -6.95 -8.18
C SER A 145 -19.89 -6.31 -6.80
N VAL A 146 -19.00 -5.34 -6.65
CA VAL A 146 -18.88 -4.50 -5.44
C VAL A 146 -18.94 -3.02 -5.82
N ALA A 147 -19.57 -2.22 -4.96
CA ALA A 147 -19.50 -0.78 -4.99
C ALA A 147 -18.63 -0.31 -3.82
N ILE A 148 -17.58 0.45 -4.11
CA ILE A 148 -16.54 0.87 -3.17
C ILE A 148 -16.79 2.33 -2.79
N LEU A 149 -16.98 2.60 -1.50
CA LEU A 149 -17.13 3.94 -0.96
C LEU A 149 -15.77 4.61 -0.75
N ASP A 150 -14.77 3.86 -0.30
CA ASP A 150 -13.38 4.32 -0.22
C ASP A 150 -12.42 3.14 -0.10
N GLU A 151 -11.17 3.37 -0.49
CA GLU A 151 -10.06 2.47 -0.21
C GLU A 151 -9.42 2.87 1.13
N LYS A 152 -8.99 1.89 1.93
CA LYS A 152 -8.41 2.11 3.27
C LYS A 152 -6.91 1.83 3.30
N THR A 153 -6.20 1.95 2.17
CA THR A 153 -4.75 1.78 2.09
C THR A 153 -4.03 2.88 2.86
N GLU A 154 -3.09 2.49 3.70
CA GLU A 154 -2.26 3.42 4.46
C GLU A 154 -0.81 3.42 3.99
N PHE A 155 -0.14 4.54 4.26
CA PHE A 155 1.29 4.77 4.14
C PHE A 155 1.71 5.54 5.40
N ARG A 156 2.03 4.78 6.46
CA ARG A 156 2.50 5.32 7.74
C ARG A 156 3.96 5.72 7.60
N LEU A 157 4.23 7.02 7.70
CA LEU A 157 5.58 7.57 7.59
C LEU A 157 6.34 7.36 8.90
N THR A 158 7.67 7.25 8.82
CA THR A 158 8.53 7.07 9.99
C THR A 158 9.02 8.39 10.61
N GLY A 159 8.66 9.52 10.01
CA GLY A 159 8.91 10.81 10.58
C GLY A 159 8.24 11.93 9.83
N ASP A 160 8.35 13.13 10.38
CA ASP A 160 7.77 14.33 9.80
C ASP A 160 8.66 14.85 8.65
N HIS A 161 8.48 14.22 7.49
CA HIS A 161 9.26 14.44 6.28
C HIS A 161 8.95 15.80 5.67
N THR A 162 9.89 16.35 4.90
CA THR A 162 9.60 17.49 4.05
C THR A 162 8.84 16.99 2.82
N ALA A 163 7.73 17.62 2.48
CA ALA A 163 6.87 17.24 1.36
C ALA A 163 6.84 18.36 0.31
N TRP A 164 6.83 17.98 -0.97
CA TRP A 164 6.47 18.82 -2.10
C TRP A 164 5.14 18.32 -2.64
N TRP A 165 4.11 19.17 -2.55
CA TRP A 165 2.73 18.74 -2.75
C TRP A 165 1.85 19.82 -3.37
N ILE A 166 0.77 19.37 -4.01
CA ILE A 166 -0.39 20.16 -4.41
C ILE A 166 -1.63 19.61 -3.69
N PRO A 167 -2.65 20.45 -3.39
CA PRO A 167 -3.84 19.97 -2.69
C PRO A 167 -4.52 18.87 -3.49
N GLY A 168 -5.13 17.91 -2.80
CA GLY A 168 -5.89 16.81 -3.38
C GLY A 168 -7.20 17.32 -3.97
N ASP A 169 -7.10 17.98 -5.09
CA ASP A 169 -8.20 18.52 -5.86
C ASP A 169 -8.73 17.42 -6.79
N TRP A 170 -10.05 17.31 -6.87
CA TRP A 170 -10.74 16.29 -7.65
C TRP A 170 -10.99 16.72 -9.10
N ASP A 171 -10.86 18.02 -9.40
CA ASP A 171 -11.17 18.57 -10.72
C ASP A 171 -9.91 18.91 -11.53
N ILE A 172 -8.84 19.40 -10.88
CA ILE A 172 -7.67 19.96 -11.55
C ILE A 172 -6.34 19.63 -10.85
N TYR A 173 -5.23 19.79 -11.56
CA TYR A 173 -3.86 19.68 -11.02
C TYR A 173 -3.06 20.99 -11.15
N GLU A 174 -3.72 22.10 -11.46
CA GLU A 174 -3.09 23.38 -11.85
C GLU A 174 -2.72 24.27 -10.65
N HIS A 175 -2.27 23.63 -9.57
CA HIS A 175 -1.83 24.32 -8.36
C HIS A 175 -0.30 24.47 -8.35
N LEU A 176 0.20 25.57 -7.81
CA LEU A 176 1.63 25.68 -7.51
C LEU A 176 2.00 24.75 -6.35
N TYR A 177 3.15 24.10 -6.46
CA TYR A 177 3.67 23.25 -5.41
C TYR A 177 3.91 24.04 -4.12
N SER A 178 3.49 23.44 -3.00
CA SER A 178 3.84 23.88 -1.65
C SER A 178 4.96 23.00 -1.11
N THR A 179 5.82 23.58 -0.27
CA THR A 179 6.85 22.86 0.47
C THR A 179 6.63 23.07 1.95
N SER A 180 6.43 21.99 2.70
CA SER A 180 6.18 22.03 4.15
C SER A 180 6.61 20.72 4.79
N LYS A 181 6.48 20.63 6.12
CA LYS A 181 6.39 19.32 6.77
C LYS A 181 5.06 18.64 6.49
N VAL A 182 5.01 17.32 6.65
CA VAL A 182 3.77 16.55 6.48
C VAL A 182 2.74 16.94 7.54
N SER A 183 3.20 17.16 8.78
CA SER A 183 2.37 17.65 9.89
C SER A 183 1.77 19.05 9.64
N GLU A 184 2.38 19.83 8.74
CA GLU A 184 2.01 21.20 8.41
C GLU A 184 1.17 21.31 7.13
N ILE A 185 0.82 20.18 6.49
CA ILE A 185 0.00 20.20 5.27
C ILE A 185 -1.40 20.70 5.61
N ASP A 186 -1.78 21.82 4.99
CA ASP A 186 -3.13 22.37 5.00
C ASP A 186 -3.61 22.57 3.54
N ALA A 187 -4.08 21.48 2.93
CA ALA A 187 -4.62 21.52 1.58
C ALA A 187 -5.93 22.29 1.48
N LEU A 188 -6.69 22.37 2.58
CA LEU A 188 -7.97 23.09 2.61
C LEU A 188 -7.78 24.60 2.43
N SER A 189 -6.64 25.15 2.88
CA SER A 189 -6.25 26.54 2.63
C SER A 189 -6.13 26.91 1.14
N LYS A 190 -6.04 25.93 0.24
CA LYS A 190 -5.88 26.14 -1.21
C LYS A 190 -7.21 26.25 -1.97
N ARG A 191 -8.35 26.13 -1.27
CA ARG A 191 -9.69 26.28 -1.86
C ARG A 191 -9.96 27.71 -2.33
N GLY A 192 -10.73 27.83 -3.41
CA GLY A 192 -11.38 29.09 -3.81
C GLY A 192 -10.44 30.20 -4.30
N HIS A 193 -9.24 29.84 -4.77
CA HIS A 193 -8.32 30.81 -5.36
C HIS A 193 -8.89 31.40 -6.67
N THR A 194 -8.85 32.72 -6.84
CA THR A 194 -9.56 33.44 -7.93
C THR A 194 -9.15 33.04 -9.35
N ASN A 195 -7.96 32.44 -9.49
CA ASN A 195 -7.43 31.98 -10.78
C ASN A 195 -7.74 30.50 -11.07
N LEU A 196 -8.51 29.81 -10.23
CA LEU A 196 -8.91 28.43 -10.45
C LEU A 196 -10.34 28.39 -11.01
N ALA A 197 -10.56 27.55 -12.03
CA ALA A 197 -11.86 27.45 -12.69
C ALA A 197 -12.85 26.61 -11.86
N GLN A 198 -12.70 25.28 -11.90
CA GLN A 198 -13.49 24.33 -11.12
C GLN A 198 -12.53 23.59 -10.18
N THR A 199 -12.76 23.70 -8.87
CA THR A 199 -11.89 23.12 -7.84
C THR A 199 -12.74 22.49 -6.75
N THR A 200 -12.42 21.24 -6.40
CA THR A 200 -13.07 20.49 -5.34
C THR A 200 -11.99 19.82 -4.50
N ILE A 201 -11.68 20.44 -3.36
CA ILE A 201 -10.68 19.93 -2.40
C ILE A 201 -11.42 19.52 -1.12
N PRO A 202 -12.08 18.36 -1.04
CA PRO A 202 -13.03 18.06 0.05
C PRO A 202 -12.37 17.72 1.38
N HIS A 203 -11.09 17.35 1.36
CA HIS A 203 -10.35 16.88 2.53
C HIS A 203 -8.98 17.52 2.62
N ASN A 204 -8.35 17.46 3.79
CA ASN A 204 -6.91 17.71 3.90
C ASN A 204 -6.16 16.54 3.26
N ALA A 205 -5.97 16.63 1.95
CA ALA A 205 -5.38 15.59 1.12
C ALA A 205 -4.45 16.22 0.10
N VAL A 206 -3.55 15.44 -0.48
CA VAL A 206 -2.65 15.86 -1.57
C VAL A 206 -2.89 14.99 -2.81
N ASN A 207 -2.73 15.55 -4.01
CA ASN A 207 -2.69 14.70 -5.21
C ASN A 207 -1.36 13.92 -5.25
N THR A 208 -1.35 12.85 -6.04
CA THR A 208 -0.14 12.09 -6.34
C THR A 208 0.36 12.42 -7.75
N PRO A 209 1.68 12.35 -8.03
CA PRO A 209 2.76 11.94 -7.11
C PRO A 209 3.00 12.99 -6.02
N VAL A 210 3.08 12.53 -4.76
CA VAL A 210 3.63 13.35 -3.66
C VAL A 210 5.06 12.93 -3.40
N THR A 211 5.96 13.90 -3.38
CA THR A 211 7.39 13.66 -3.14
C THR A 211 7.75 14.09 -1.73
N LEU A 212 8.48 13.23 -1.02
CA LEU A 212 8.91 13.40 0.35
C LEU A 212 10.43 13.30 0.42
N ARG A 213 11.03 14.01 1.39
CA ARG A 213 12.43 13.84 1.77
C ARG A 213 12.53 13.62 3.28
N THR A 214 13.14 12.51 3.64
CA THR A 214 13.38 12.15 5.04
C THR A 214 14.46 13.05 5.66
N LYS A 215 14.62 13.01 6.99
CA LYS A 215 15.73 13.69 7.67
C LYS A 215 17.09 13.10 7.28
N SER A 216 17.16 11.79 6.98
CA SER A 216 18.37 11.12 6.48
C SER A 216 18.72 11.51 5.04
N GLY A 217 17.81 12.18 4.32
CA GLY A 217 18.03 12.66 2.97
C GLY A 217 17.52 11.72 1.88
N LEU A 218 16.90 10.60 2.25
CA LEU A 218 16.22 9.69 1.33
C LEU A 218 15.01 10.39 0.69
N HIS A 219 14.84 10.20 -0.62
CA HIS A 219 13.70 10.69 -1.37
C HIS A 219 12.69 9.56 -1.56
N ILE A 220 11.42 9.87 -1.34
CA ILE A 220 10.31 8.93 -1.47
C ILE A 220 9.24 9.60 -2.33
N ALA A 221 8.73 8.91 -3.36
CA ALA A 221 7.56 9.40 -4.10
C ALA A 221 6.43 8.37 -4.04
N ILE A 222 5.25 8.79 -3.57
CA ILE A 222 4.07 7.94 -3.49
C ILE A 222 3.11 8.32 -4.62
N HIS A 223 2.75 7.33 -5.45
CA HIS A 223 1.90 7.49 -6.61
C HIS A 223 1.06 6.24 -6.90
N GLU A 224 0.42 6.21 -8.06
CA GLU A 224 -0.27 5.05 -8.59
C GLU A 224 0.08 4.79 -10.06
N ALA A 225 -0.18 3.58 -10.54
CA ALA A 225 0.06 3.20 -11.92
C ALA A 225 -1.05 2.29 -12.47
N ASN A 226 -1.28 2.36 -13.79
CA ASN A 226 -2.35 1.64 -14.49
C ASN A 226 -3.76 1.96 -13.92
N LEU A 227 -4.08 3.25 -13.81
CA LEU A 227 -5.41 3.72 -13.43
C LEU A 227 -6.43 3.45 -14.55
N THR A 228 -7.02 2.26 -14.54
CA THR A 228 -7.99 1.80 -15.53
C THR A 228 -9.25 1.30 -14.82
N ASP A 229 -10.42 1.80 -15.24
CA ASP A 229 -11.73 1.39 -14.70
C ASP A 229 -11.77 1.50 -13.16
N TYR A 230 -11.22 2.59 -12.62
CA TYR A 230 -11.12 2.85 -11.19
C TYR A 230 -11.02 4.36 -10.93
N ALA A 231 -11.34 4.81 -9.73
CA ALA A 231 -11.23 6.21 -9.34
C ALA A 231 -9.78 6.60 -9.05
N GLY A 232 -9.38 7.81 -9.44
CA GLY A 232 -8.06 8.34 -9.11
C GLY A 232 -7.83 8.43 -7.59
N MET A 233 -6.57 8.37 -7.18
CA MET A 233 -6.16 8.38 -5.77
C MET A 233 -5.56 9.73 -5.36
N THR A 234 -6.17 10.34 -4.35
CA THR A 234 -5.52 11.37 -3.50
C THR A 234 -5.00 10.72 -2.22
N LEU A 235 -4.16 11.42 -1.46
CA LEU A 235 -3.66 10.97 -0.17
C LEU A 235 -4.16 11.90 0.93
N LYS A 236 -5.15 11.45 1.71
CA LYS A 236 -5.61 12.13 2.92
C LYS A 236 -4.48 12.13 3.95
N VAL A 237 -4.26 13.27 4.60
CA VAL A 237 -3.19 13.47 5.58
C VAL A 237 -3.76 13.41 6.99
N ASP A 238 -3.25 12.48 7.80
CA ASP A 238 -3.36 12.52 9.26
C ASP A 238 -2.06 13.14 9.80
N PRO A 239 -2.05 14.45 10.11
CA PRO A 239 -0.83 15.17 10.48
C PRO A 239 -0.29 14.78 11.86
N GLU A 240 -1.16 14.30 12.75
CA GLU A 240 -0.78 13.90 14.11
C GLU A 240 -0.10 12.53 14.11
N LYS A 241 -0.63 11.58 13.33
CA LYS A 241 -0.09 10.22 13.24
C LYS A 241 0.92 10.03 12.11
N LEU A 242 1.11 11.06 11.28
CA LEU A 242 1.95 11.04 10.09
C LEU A 242 1.58 9.88 9.14
N ILE A 243 0.27 9.70 8.92
CA ILE A 243 -0.27 8.70 8.01
C ILE A 243 -0.79 9.40 6.76
N LEU A 244 -0.35 8.93 5.60
CA LEU A 244 -1.03 9.21 4.34
C LEU A 244 -1.98 8.05 4.05
N LYS A 245 -3.24 8.35 3.76
CA LYS A 245 -4.27 7.35 3.50
C LYS A 245 -4.88 7.56 2.12
N SER A 246 -5.06 6.49 1.36
CA SER A 246 -5.78 6.57 0.09
C SER A 246 -7.13 7.25 0.29
N GLY A 247 -7.40 8.28 -0.52
CA GLY A 247 -8.69 8.92 -0.65
C GLY A 247 -9.08 8.89 -2.12
N LEU A 248 -9.98 8.00 -2.49
CA LEU A 248 -10.44 7.92 -3.87
C LEU A 248 -11.23 9.19 -4.24
N VAL A 249 -11.07 9.65 -5.47
CA VAL A 249 -11.85 10.76 -6.03
C VAL A 249 -13.31 10.32 -6.18
N GLY A 250 -14.22 11.11 -5.61
CA GLY A 250 -15.65 10.86 -5.71
C GLY A 250 -16.31 11.57 -6.88
N SER A 251 -17.62 11.34 -7.05
CA SER A 251 -18.44 12.10 -7.99
C SER A 251 -19.74 12.54 -7.30
N GLY A 252 -20.35 13.62 -7.76
CA GLY A 252 -21.69 14.04 -7.30
C GLY A 252 -22.83 13.19 -7.87
N ASN A 253 -22.54 12.21 -8.73
CA ASN A 253 -23.55 11.43 -9.44
C ASN A 253 -24.01 10.19 -8.65
N GLN A 254 -23.16 9.67 -7.76
CA GLN A 254 -23.34 8.40 -7.07
C GLN A 254 -22.65 8.44 -5.70
N ASP A 255 -23.16 7.67 -4.73
CA ASP A 255 -22.61 7.62 -3.38
C ASP A 255 -21.33 6.76 -3.27
N TYR A 256 -21.10 5.86 -4.23
CA TYR A 256 -19.88 5.09 -4.36
C TYR A 256 -18.90 5.74 -5.35
N LYS A 257 -17.62 5.45 -5.19
CA LYS A 257 -16.54 6.01 -6.01
C LYS A 257 -16.09 5.06 -7.12
N VAL A 258 -16.26 3.75 -6.90
CA VAL A 258 -15.93 2.72 -7.87
C VAL A 258 -16.98 1.63 -7.83
N LYS A 259 -17.40 1.12 -8.98
CA LYS A 259 -18.18 -0.12 -9.08
C LYS A 259 -17.51 -1.09 -10.02
N ARG A 260 -17.25 -2.32 -9.57
CA ARG A 260 -16.54 -3.35 -10.35
C ARG A 260 -17.21 -4.70 -10.24
N ALA A 261 -17.28 -5.39 -11.37
CA ALA A 261 -17.57 -6.82 -11.39
C ALA A 261 -16.38 -7.61 -10.82
N LEU A 262 -16.66 -8.73 -10.15
CA LEU A 262 -15.65 -9.65 -9.66
C LEU A 262 -15.34 -10.72 -10.73
N PRO A 263 -14.07 -11.15 -10.87
CA PRO A 263 -12.88 -10.64 -10.17
C PRO A 263 -12.34 -9.34 -10.82
N PHE A 264 -11.68 -8.51 -10.01
CA PHE A 264 -10.93 -7.34 -10.52
C PHE A 264 -9.64 -7.09 -9.74
N THR A 265 -8.77 -6.25 -10.31
CA THR A 265 -7.61 -5.69 -9.62
C THR A 265 -7.72 -4.18 -9.52
N THR A 266 -7.21 -3.61 -8.43
CA THR A 266 -7.00 -2.16 -8.35
C THR A 266 -5.86 -1.73 -9.27
N PRO A 267 -5.73 -0.42 -9.57
CA PRO A 267 -4.46 0.15 -9.98
C PRO A 267 -3.36 -0.16 -8.96
N TRP A 268 -2.11 -0.05 -9.39
CA TRP A 268 -0.96 -0.18 -8.52
C TRP A 268 -0.83 1.05 -7.63
N ARG A 269 -0.38 0.87 -6.39
CA ARG A 269 0.11 1.92 -5.52
C ARG A 269 1.62 1.78 -5.48
N THR A 270 2.34 2.85 -5.74
CA THR A 270 3.79 2.82 -5.95
C THR A 270 4.48 3.71 -4.94
N ILE A 271 5.60 3.22 -4.41
CA ILE A 271 6.52 3.94 -3.54
C ILE A 271 7.89 3.87 -4.22
N GLN A 272 8.31 4.95 -4.87
CA GLN A 272 9.67 5.09 -5.40
C GLN A 272 10.60 5.54 -4.29
N ILE A 273 11.83 5.03 -4.29
CA ILE A 273 12.81 5.19 -3.22
C ILE A 273 14.17 5.53 -3.84
N GLY A 274 14.76 6.66 -3.47
CA GLY A 274 16.04 7.09 -4.02
C GLY A 274 16.94 7.76 -3.00
N GLU A 275 18.22 7.34 -2.96
CA GLU A 275 19.27 8.05 -2.22
C GLU A 275 19.60 9.42 -2.85
N LYS A 276 19.21 9.61 -4.11
CA LYS A 276 19.33 10.85 -4.88
C LYS A 276 17.96 11.19 -5.47
N ALA A 277 17.72 12.50 -5.61
CA ALA A 277 16.58 13.04 -6.35
C ALA A 277 16.76 12.84 -7.85
#